data_AF-A0A7C2E0G1-F1
#
_entry.id   AF-A0A7C2E0G1-F1
#
_cell.length_a   1.000
_cell.length_b   1.000
_cell.length_c   1.000
_cell.angle_alpha   90.00
_cell.angle_beta   90.00
_cell.angle_gamma   90.00
#
_symmetry.space_group_name_H-M   'P 1'
#
loop_
_entity.id
_entity.type
_entity.pdbx_description
1 polymer ?
#
loop_
_entity_poly.entity_id
_entity_poly.type
_entity_poly.pdbx_seq_one_letter_code
_entity_poly.pdbx_strand_id
1 'polypeptide(L)'
;MGLLLGMIGPSPAAAQVRFDFGQLYLMDGIPLVVVALGVFGIAEVITLLARGGAIADVPSTLGVGWAQGLRDVLAHRWLVLRGALIGVWAGILPALGATAGTWMAYGHVVATSRDRSRFGKGDIRGIIAPEAANNAVAAGDLIPTLLFMVPGSASAALLVGALLRYGILPGPRIVTDHLSLIYVIVWSYALANVLGAGLCFAASPAMAKLTQVPVARLAGPVLITIALGAFQTTQDMGDLVALFLLGLLGWAMSKTGWPRAPLLIGFVLAGPMERYFVVTHNLYGWTWLARPGVLVIGAVLVAPFVWGLVGWMRRRGQVRAEAAAGRVPTDLLLSLAVAGVFVVALAQIRGFVPGARVMPLLAAAPGLVLAALQVVRTLQGRSGVGDEDPPTVADLRRGLAGFALVGVFFALIWAVGFHAAAAAFMLAVTLGEARMRPLPAAVYTALTVGALAGFGSLLGVHWPEGLLRLPR
;
A
#
# COMPACT_ATOMS: atom_id res chain seq x y z
N MET A 1 7.20 -10.76 5.01
CA MET A 1 7.90 -9.65 4.31
C MET A 1 7.38 -8.30 4.76
N GLY A 2 6.12 -7.95 4.51
CA GLY A 2 5.55 -6.66 4.92
C GLY A 2 5.84 -6.28 6.37
N LEU A 3 5.56 -7.19 7.31
CA LEU A 3 5.87 -6.99 8.74
C LEU A 3 7.35 -6.68 9.01
N LEU A 4 8.29 -7.32 8.31
CA LEU A 4 9.72 -7.05 8.49
C LEU A 4 10.12 -5.70 7.93
N LEU A 5 9.62 -5.35 6.75
CA LEU A 5 9.87 -4.05 6.14
C LEU A 5 9.33 -2.91 7.02
N GLY A 6 8.16 -3.10 7.64
CA GLY A 6 7.57 -2.12 8.56
C GLY A 6 8.22 -2.06 9.95
N MET A 7 9.16 -2.96 10.25
CA MET A 7 9.96 -2.94 11.49
C MET A 7 11.34 -2.31 11.30
N ILE A 8 11.67 -1.86 10.08
CA ILE A 8 12.87 -1.05 9.81
C ILE A 8 12.69 0.30 10.49
N GLY A 9 13.73 0.77 11.18
CA GLY A 9 13.72 2.03 11.92
C GLY A 9 13.63 1.84 13.43
N PRO A 10 13.10 2.81 14.18
CA PRO A 10 13.18 2.83 15.64
C PRO A 10 12.29 1.76 16.27
N SER A 11 12.74 1.16 17.37
CA SER A 11 11.89 0.29 18.19
C SER A 11 11.05 1.13 19.16
N PRO A 12 9.72 0.89 19.26
CA PRO A 12 8.90 1.49 20.32
C PRO A 12 9.20 0.88 21.70
N ALA A 13 9.88 -0.28 21.76
CA ALA A 13 10.19 -1.00 22.99
C ALA A 13 11.55 -0.60 23.61
N ALA A 14 12.45 -0.03 22.82
CA ALA A 14 13.80 0.32 23.25
C ALA A 14 14.39 1.45 22.39
N ALA A 15 15.32 2.22 22.94
CA ALA A 15 16.07 3.25 22.21
C ALA A 15 17.14 2.64 21.28
N GLN A 16 16.71 1.80 20.34
CA GLN A 16 17.54 1.16 19.33
C GLN A 16 16.85 1.22 17.97
N VAL A 17 17.62 1.57 16.95
CA VAL A 17 17.24 1.50 15.54
C VAL A 17 17.51 0.08 15.02
N ARG A 18 16.57 -0.47 14.26
CA ARG A 18 16.61 -1.83 13.72
C ARG A 18 16.70 -1.79 12.20
N PHE A 19 17.49 -2.72 11.65
CA PHE A 19 17.61 -2.92 10.20
C PHE A 19 18.01 -1.65 9.42
N ASP A 20 18.81 -0.79 10.03
CA ASP A 20 19.36 0.42 9.42
C ASP A 20 20.54 0.13 8.48
N PHE A 21 21.22 -1.00 8.66
CA PHE A 21 22.37 -1.44 7.85
C PHE A 21 23.46 -0.36 7.72
N GLY A 22 23.59 0.51 8.74
CA GLY A 22 24.52 1.64 8.74
C GLY A 22 24.12 2.81 7.82
N GLN A 23 22.91 2.82 7.28
CA GLN A 23 22.39 3.89 6.43
C GLN A 23 21.54 4.86 7.25
N LEU A 24 21.91 6.15 7.21
CA LEU A 24 21.19 7.22 7.92
C LEU A 24 19.71 7.29 7.51
N TYR A 25 19.41 7.09 6.22
CA TYR A 25 18.05 7.09 5.68
C TYR A 25 17.13 6.06 6.37
N LEU A 26 17.65 4.88 6.73
CA LEU A 26 16.84 3.82 7.33
C LEU A 26 16.60 4.02 8.84
N MET A 27 17.15 5.07 9.44
CA MET A 27 16.98 5.35 10.87
C MET A 27 15.53 5.66 11.24
N ASP A 28 14.80 6.34 10.35
CA ASP A 28 13.39 6.71 10.55
C ASP A 28 12.42 5.66 9.96
N GLY A 29 12.96 4.61 9.34
CA GLY A 29 12.19 3.62 8.61
C GLY A 29 11.80 4.08 7.21
N ILE A 30 11.19 3.17 6.43
CA ILE A 30 10.75 3.48 5.07
C ILE A 30 9.35 4.12 5.14
N PRO A 31 9.08 5.25 4.49
CA PRO A 31 7.74 5.82 4.51
C PRO A 31 6.71 4.95 3.80
N LEU A 32 5.49 4.85 4.35
CA LEU A 32 4.40 4.08 3.73
C LEU A 32 4.12 4.50 2.29
N VAL A 33 4.18 5.81 2.02
CA VAL A 33 3.98 6.38 0.68
C VAL A 33 4.98 5.79 -0.31
N VAL A 34 6.26 5.72 0.06
CA VAL A 34 7.33 5.14 -0.77
C VAL A 34 7.08 3.66 -1.05
N VAL A 35 6.66 2.89 -0.03
CA VAL A 35 6.33 1.47 -0.20
C VAL A 35 5.14 1.26 -1.14
N ALA A 36 4.07 2.02 -0.95
CA ALA A 36 2.87 1.91 -1.76
C ALA A 36 3.15 2.32 -3.22
N LEU A 37 3.83 3.46 -3.43
CA LEU A 37 4.18 3.98 -4.75
C LEU A 37 5.19 3.09 -5.48
N GLY A 38 6.11 2.42 -4.77
CA GLY A 38 7.02 1.46 -5.36
C GLY A 38 6.28 0.19 -5.79
N VAL A 39 5.73 -0.54 -4.80
CA VAL A 39 5.16 -1.89 -5.01
C VAL A 39 3.95 -1.87 -5.96
N PHE A 40 3.16 -0.80 -5.95
CA PHE A 40 2.00 -0.64 -6.83
C PHE A 40 2.25 0.35 -7.96
N GLY A 41 2.68 1.57 -7.66
CA GLY A 41 2.77 2.64 -8.66
C GLY A 41 3.76 2.33 -9.79
N ILE A 42 5.05 2.27 -9.47
CA ILE A 42 6.11 2.01 -10.46
C ILE A 42 5.90 0.66 -11.15
N ALA A 43 5.65 -0.38 -10.35
CA ALA A 43 5.45 -1.73 -10.86
C ALA A 43 4.30 -1.81 -11.89
N GLU A 44 3.18 -1.13 -11.63
CA GLU A 44 2.03 -1.13 -12.52
C GLU A 44 2.29 -0.31 -13.79
N VAL A 45 2.87 0.88 -13.67
CA VAL A 45 3.17 1.73 -14.83
C VAL A 45 4.13 1.03 -15.79
N ILE A 46 5.18 0.39 -15.27
CA ILE A 46 6.14 -0.37 -16.09
C ILE A 46 5.46 -1.59 -16.72
N THR A 47 4.58 -2.28 -15.98
CA THR A 47 3.82 -3.42 -16.52
C THR A 47 2.90 -2.99 -17.67
N LEU A 48 2.21 -1.86 -17.51
CA LEU A 48 1.32 -1.30 -18.53
C LEU A 48 2.11 -0.80 -19.74
N LEU A 49 3.26 -0.14 -19.53
CA LEU A 49 4.18 0.25 -20.61
C LEU A 49 4.68 -0.96 -21.41
N ALA A 50 5.06 -2.05 -20.72
CA ALA A 50 5.56 -3.26 -21.36
C ALA A 50 4.48 -3.98 -22.21
N ARG A 51 3.23 -3.95 -21.75
CA ARG A 51 2.06 -4.44 -22.49
C ARG A 51 1.76 -3.57 -23.72
N GLY A 52 1.88 -2.25 -23.58
CA GLY A 52 1.51 -1.27 -24.61
C GLY A 52 -0.01 -1.09 -24.71
N GLY A 53 -0.44 -0.11 -25.52
CA GLY A 53 -1.86 0.19 -25.74
C GLY A 53 -2.48 1.19 -24.74
N ALA A 54 -3.80 1.30 -24.77
CA ALA A 54 -4.59 2.01 -23.76
C ALA A 54 -5.05 1.04 -22.67
N ILE A 55 -5.43 1.55 -21.49
CA ILE A 55 -5.90 0.70 -20.39
C ILE A 55 -7.27 0.09 -20.73
N ALA A 56 -8.09 0.80 -21.51
CA ALA A 56 -9.35 0.31 -22.06
C ALA A 56 -9.22 0.08 -23.57
N ASP A 57 -9.34 -1.19 -24.00
CA ASP A 57 -9.35 -1.58 -25.42
C ASP A 57 -10.72 -1.35 -26.11
N VAL A 58 -11.77 -1.14 -25.32
CA VAL A 58 -13.13 -0.95 -25.82
C VAL A 58 -13.55 0.50 -25.57
N PRO A 59 -14.12 1.22 -26.55
CA PRO A 59 -14.78 2.50 -26.30
C PRO A 59 -15.98 2.26 -25.38
N SER A 60 -15.75 2.28 -24.07
CA SER A 60 -16.80 2.28 -23.07
C SER A 60 -17.61 3.57 -23.22
N THR A 61 -18.93 3.45 -23.26
CA THR A 61 -19.82 4.62 -23.22
C THR A 61 -19.63 5.35 -21.89
N LEU A 62 -18.87 6.44 -21.94
CA LEU A 62 -18.55 7.27 -20.77
C LEU A 62 -19.84 7.88 -20.20
N GLY A 63 -20.05 7.74 -18.89
CA GLY A 63 -21.20 8.34 -18.18
C GLY A 63 -22.48 7.47 -18.14
N VAL A 64 -22.47 6.27 -18.71
CA VAL A 64 -23.64 5.38 -18.75
C VAL A 64 -23.47 4.27 -17.71
N GLY A 65 -23.87 4.54 -16.47
CA GLY A 65 -23.72 3.56 -15.38
C GLY A 65 -24.05 4.08 -13.98
N TRP A 66 -24.29 5.38 -13.79
CA TRP A 66 -24.56 5.95 -12.47
C TRP A 66 -25.81 5.38 -11.81
N ALA A 67 -26.90 5.24 -12.58
CA ALA A 67 -28.13 4.62 -12.09
C ALA A 67 -27.91 3.15 -11.72
N GLN A 68 -27.02 2.44 -12.43
CA GLN A 68 -26.66 1.06 -12.11
C GLN A 68 -25.82 1.00 -10.83
N GLY A 69 -24.80 1.84 -10.68
CA GLY A 69 -24.01 1.92 -9.44
C GLY A 69 -24.87 2.21 -8.21
N LEU A 70 -25.83 3.14 -8.32
CA LEU A 70 -26.78 3.42 -7.24
C LEU A 70 -27.66 2.19 -6.92
N ARG A 71 -28.17 1.51 -7.95
CA ARG A 71 -28.93 0.27 -7.78
C ARG A 71 -28.10 -0.83 -7.14
N ASP A 72 -26.83 -0.97 -7.51
CA ASP A 72 -25.93 -1.99 -6.96
C ASP A 72 -25.64 -1.75 -5.48
N VAL A 73 -25.44 -0.49 -5.08
CA VAL A 73 -25.28 -0.09 -3.67
C VAL A 73 -26.54 -0.38 -2.86
N LEU A 74 -27.71 -0.03 -3.40
CA LEU A 74 -29.01 -0.29 -2.74
C LEU A 74 -29.31 -1.80 -2.63
N ALA A 75 -28.99 -2.57 -3.68
CA ALA A 75 -29.12 -4.02 -3.68
C ALA A 75 -28.20 -4.68 -2.64
N HIS A 76 -27.02 -4.11 -2.41
CA HIS A 76 -26.04 -4.57 -1.43
C HIS A 76 -26.00 -3.73 -0.14
N ARG A 77 -27.11 -3.12 0.27
CA ARG A 77 -27.20 -2.27 1.47
C ARG A 77 -26.64 -2.90 2.76
N TRP A 78 -26.82 -4.21 2.92
CA TRP A 78 -26.26 -4.94 4.07
C TRP A 78 -24.75 -5.06 4.03
N LEU A 79 -24.17 -5.11 2.83
CA LEU A 79 -22.72 -5.10 2.65
C LEU A 79 -22.15 -3.72 2.98
N VAL A 80 -22.84 -2.65 2.57
CA VAL A 80 -22.48 -1.27 2.96
C VAL A 80 -22.45 -1.14 4.48
N LEU A 81 -23.52 -1.56 5.16
CA LEU A 81 -23.60 -1.48 6.63
C LEU A 81 -22.48 -2.29 7.31
N ARG A 82 -22.24 -3.53 6.85
CA ARG A 82 -21.16 -4.37 7.40
C ARG A 82 -19.77 -3.77 7.17
N GLY A 83 -19.51 -3.28 5.96
CA GLY A 83 -18.26 -2.60 5.63
C GLY A 83 -18.06 -1.35 6.48
N ALA A 84 -19.09 -0.52 6.62
CA ALA A 84 -19.08 0.66 7.47
C ALA A 84 -18.82 0.31 8.95
N LEU A 85 -19.47 -0.73 9.49
CA LEU A 85 -19.21 -1.18 10.87
C LEU A 85 -17.76 -1.64 11.05
N ILE A 86 -17.21 -2.42 10.12
CA ILE A 86 -15.79 -2.81 10.14
C ILE A 86 -14.90 -1.55 10.12
N GLY A 87 -15.26 -0.55 9.30
CA GLY A 87 -14.58 0.73 9.24
C GLY A 87 -14.62 1.50 10.57
N VAL A 88 -15.80 1.67 11.19
CA VAL A 88 -15.94 2.34 12.49
C VAL A 88 -15.09 1.63 13.55
N TRP A 89 -15.16 0.31 13.63
CA TRP A 89 -14.35 -0.47 14.57
C TRP A 89 -12.85 -0.30 14.33
N ALA A 90 -12.43 -0.28 13.07
CA ALA A 90 -11.05 -0.02 12.70
C ALA A 90 -10.61 1.41 13.04
N GLY A 91 -11.51 2.40 12.95
CA GLY A 91 -11.24 3.80 13.31
C GLY A 91 -11.18 4.04 14.82
N ILE A 92 -12.03 3.37 15.62
CA ILE A 92 -12.00 3.47 17.08
C ILE A 92 -10.66 2.99 17.65
N LEU A 93 -10.04 2.02 16.99
CA LEU A 93 -8.74 1.49 17.35
C LEU A 93 -7.65 2.44 16.83
N PRO A 94 -6.93 3.16 17.71
CA PRO A 94 -5.92 4.12 17.26
C PRO A 94 -4.86 3.43 16.39
N ALA A 95 -4.23 4.18 15.50
CA ALA A 95 -3.13 3.70 14.66
C ALA A 95 -3.42 2.54 13.67
N LEU A 96 -4.60 1.89 13.67
CA LEU A 96 -4.95 0.92 12.61
C LEU A 96 -5.09 1.62 11.25
N GLY A 97 -5.61 2.85 11.26
CA GLY A 97 -5.74 3.70 10.08
C GLY A 97 -6.78 3.21 9.06
N ALA A 98 -7.08 4.08 8.09
CA ALA A 98 -8.06 3.82 7.03
C ALA A 98 -7.70 2.57 6.21
N THR A 99 -6.43 2.39 5.86
CA THR A 99 -5.95 1.30 5.00
C THR A 99 -6.16 -0.07 5.62
N ALA A 100 -5.92 -0.26 6.93
CA ALA A 100 -6.18 -1.57 7.55
C ALA A 100 -7.69 -1.87 7.55
N GLY A 101 -8.53 -0.88 7.86
CA GLY A 101 -9.99 -1.01 7.86
C GLY A 101 -10.55 -1.43 6.51
N THR A 102 -10.09 -0.81 5.42
CA THR A 102 -10.54 -1.14 4.06
C THR A 102 -10.14 -2.55 3.64
N TRP A 103 -8.91 -2.97 3.94
CA TRP A 103 -8.45 -4.33 3.66
C TRP A 103 -9.14 -5.39 4.51
N MET A 104 -9.45 -5.09 5.77
CA MET A 104 -10.26 -5.99 6.61
C MET A 104 -11.67 -6.16 6.04
N ALA A 105 -12.30 -5.08 5.56
CA ALA A 105 -13.60 -5.17 4.91
C ALA A 105 -13.54 -5.96 3.60
N TYR A 106 -12.47 -5.78 2.80
CA TYR A 106 -12.22 -6.59 1.60
C TYR A 106 -12.08 -8.08 1.94
N GLY A 107 -11.22 -8.41 2.91
CA GLY A 107 -11.00 -9.78 3.35
C GLY A 107 -12.29 -10.42 3.88
N HIS A 108 -13.09 -9.67 4.63
CA HIS A 108 -14.39 -10.13 5.14
C HIS A 108 -15.35 -10.47 4.00
N VAL A 109 -15.49 -9.61 2.98
CA VAL A 109 -16.41 -9.89 1.87
C VAL A 109 -15.94 -11.07 1.01
N VAL A 110 -14.63 -11.22 0.78
CA VAL A 110 -14.08 -12.38 0.07
C VAL A 110 -14.30 -13.67 0.86
N ALA A 111 -14.09 -13.64 2.18
CA ALA A 111 -14.25 -14.82 3.03
C ALA A 111 -15.71 -15.28 3.11
N THR A 112 -16.64 -14.33 3.23
CA THR A 112 -18.08 -14.61 3.40
C THR A 112 -18.82 -14.86 2.08
N SER A 113 -18.22 -14.54 0.93
CA SER A 113 -18.83 -14.76 -0.37
C SER A 113 -18.78 -16.24 -0.79
N ARG A 114 -19.92 -16.74 -1.27
CA ARG A 114 -20.04 -18.10 -1.84
C ARG A 114 -19.25 -18.24 -3.14
N ASP A 115 -19.38 -17.27 -4.04
CA ASP A 115 -18.62 -17.20 -5.28
C ASP A 115 -17.48 -16.18 -5.15
N ARG A 116 -16.25 -16.66 -5.34
CA ARG A 116 -15.01 -15.89 -5.25
C ARG A 116 -14.36 -15.60 -6.62
N SER A 117 -14.90 -16.15 -7.70
CA SER A 117 -14.26 -16.18 -9.03
C SER A 117 -14.07 -14.81 -9.67
N ARG A 118 -14.90 -13.83 -9.28
CA ARG A 118 -14.92 -12.46 -9.83
C ARG A 118 -14.14 -11.44 -9.00
N PHE A 119 -13.73 -11.76 -7.77
CA PHE A 119 -12.92 -10.83 -6.98
C PHE A 119 -11.56 -10.61 -7.66
N GLY A 120 -11.12 -9.35 -7.70
CA GLY A 120 -9.94 -8.94 -8.48
C GLY A 120 -10.20 -8.77 -9.99
N LYS A 121 -11.39 -9.18 -10.49
CA LYS A 121 -11.83 -9.01 -11.89
C LYS A 121 -13.00 -8.02 -12.02
N GLY A 122 -13.09 -7.06 -11.10
CA GLY A 122 -14.14 -6.04 -11.07
C GLY A 122 -15.46 -6.46 -10.42
N ASP A 123 -15.45 -7.38 -9.44
CA ASP A 123 -16.65 -7.65 -8.63
C ASP A 123 -17.04 -6.42 -7.80
N ILE A 124 -18.29 -5.95 -7.97
CA ILE A 124 -18.81 -4.75 -7.29
C ILE A 124 -18.80 -4.89 -5.76
N ARG A 125 -18.96 -6.11 -5.23
CA ARG A 125 -18.91 -6.39 -3.79
C ARG A 125 -17.53 -6.13 -3.21
N GLY A 126 -16.49 -6.35 -4.02
CA GLY A 126 -15.10 -6.06 -3.69
C GLY A 126 -14.76 -4.56 -3.69
N ILE A 127 -15.69 -3.70 -4.13
CA ILE A 127 -15.55 -2.24 -4.13
C ILE A 127 -16.45 -1.63 -3.04
N ILE A 128 -17.72 -2.06 -2.98
CA ILE A 128 -18.70 -1.52 -2.01
C ILE A 128 -18.22 -1.68 -0.56
N ALA A 129 -17.71 -2.87 -0.18
CA ALA A 129 -17.34 -3.11 1.21
C ALA A 129 -16.11 -2.29 1.64
N PRO A 130 -15.00 -2.26 0.86
CA PRO A 130 -13.85 -1.42 1.20
C PRO A 130 -14.15 0.08 1.17
N GLU A 131 -14.93 0.57 0.20
CA GLU A 131 -15.28 2.00 0.13
C GLU A 131 -16.16 2.43 1.30
N ALA A 132 -17.13 1.59 1.70
CA ALA A 132 -17.95 1.83 2.89
C ALA A 132 -17.10 1.85 4.17
N ALA A 133 -16.12 0.95 4.28
CA ALA A 133 -15.18 0.94 5.39
C ALA A 133 -14.30 2.19 5.40
N ASN A 134 -13.75 2.59 4.25
CA ASN A 134 -12.86 3.75 4.12
C ASN A 134 -13.49 5.02 4.69
N ASN A 135 -14.72 5.31 4.26
CA ASN A 135 -15.46 6.51 4.70
C ASN A 135 -15.87 6.42 6.18
N ALA A 136 -16.11 5.22 6.69
CA ALA A 136 -16.51 5.01 8.08
C ALA A 136 -15.34 5.03 9.06
N VAL A 137 -14.11 4.66 8.64
CA VAL A 137 -12.91 4.72 9.50
C VAL A 137 -12.67 6.14 9.99
N ALA A 138 -12.72 7.12 9.09
CA ALA A 138 -12.48 8.51 9.47
C ALA A 138 -13.55 9.06 10.43
N ALA A 139 -14.79 8.57 10.38
CA ALA A 139 -15.80 8.87 11.39
C ALA A 139 -15.49 8.19 12.73
N GLY A 140 -15.06 6.93 12.70
CA GLY A 140 -14.68 6.17 13.89
C GLY A 140 -13.47 6.76 14.63
N ASP A 141 -12.50 7.30 13.88
CA ASP A 141 -11.28 7.93 14.41
C ASP A 141 -11.56 9.18 15.25
N LEU A 142 -12.67 9.88 14.99
CA LEU A 142 -13.08 11.03 15.80
C LEU A 142 -13.40 10.64 17.25
N ILE A 143 -13.83 9.41 17.52
CA ILE A 143 -14.20 8.95 18.87
C ILE A 143 -12.99 8.99 19.81
N PRO A 144 -11.89 8.25 19.57
CA PRO A 144 -10.72 8.30 20.44
C PRO A 144 -10.01 9.66 20.39
N THR A 145 -10.06 10.35 19.25
CA THR A 145 -9.47 11.68 19.09
C THR A 145 -10.12 12.70 20.01
N LEU A 146 -11.45 12.78 20.02
CA LEU A 146 -12.18 13.76 20.80
C LEU A 146 -12.31 13.36 22.27
N LEU A 147 -12.49 12.08 22.57
CA LEU A 147 -12.72 11.62 23.95
C LEU A 147 -11.44 11.33 24.73
N PHE A 148 -10.36 10.91 24.06
CA PHE A 148 -9.13 10.48 24.73
C PHE A 148 -7.89 11.26 24.31
N MET A 149 -8.01 12.23 23.38
CA MET A 149 -6.87 12.96 22.82
C MET A 149 -5.83 12.03 22.15
N VAL A 150 -6.27 10.86 21.67
CA VAL A 150 -5.41 9.90 20.97
C VAL A 150 -5.79 9.90 19.49
N PRO A 151 -5.14 10.72 18.65
CA PRO A 151 -5.44 10.75 17.21
C PRO A 151 -5.00 9.44 16.55
N GLY A 152 -5.88 8.82 15.77
CA GLY A 152 -5.55 7.67 14.93
C GLY A 152 -5.07 8.03 13.52
N SER A 153 -5.17 9.30 13.12
CA SER A 153 -4.71 9.82 11.83
C SER A 153 -4.07 11.21 11.92
N ALA A 154 -3.33 11.60 10.88
CA ALA A 154 -2.71 12.92 10.79
C ALA A 154 -3.75 14.06 10.73
N SER A 155 -4.88 13.86 10.03
CA SER A 155 -5.98 14.83 9.98
C SER A 155 -6.66 14.98 11.33
N ALA A 156 -6.81 13.90 12.10
CA ALA A 156 -7.30 13.96 13.48
C ALA A 156 -6.35 14.71 14.41
N ALA A 157 -5.02 14.56 14.24
CA ALA A 157 -4.04 15.33 14.98
C ALA A 157 -4.11 16.83 14.66
N LEU A 158 -4.33 17.20 13.38
CA LEU A 158 -4.57 18.59 12.99
C LEU A 158 -5.84 19.16 13.62
N LEU A 159 -6.92 18.35 13.70
CA LEU A 159 -8.14 18.75 14.41
C LEU A 159 -7.87 19.00 15.89
N VAL A 160 -7.13 18.12 16.58
CA VAL A 160 -6.72 18.34 17.98
C VAL A 160 -5.90 19.62 18.09
N GLY A 161 -4.92 19.83 17.21
CA GLY A 161 -4.12 21.07 17.18
C GLY A 161 -4.98 22.33 16.98
N ALA A 162 -6.00 22.27 16.13
CA ALA A 162 -6.95 23.35 15.93
C ALA A 162 -7.80 23.61 17.18
N LEU A 163 -8.32 22.57 17.84
CA LEU A 163 -9.09 22.71 19.09
C LEU A 163 -8.25 23.33 20.20
N LEU A 164 -6.99 22.88 20.35
CA LEU A 164 -6.03 23.44 21.30
C LEU A 164 -5.74 24.92 21.02
N ARG A 165 -5.69 25.33 19.75
CA ARG A 165 -5.53 26.75 19.37
C ARG A 165 -6.69 27.61 19.88
N TYR A 166 -7.89 27.07 19.98
CA TYR A 166 -9.06 27.74 20.55
C TYR A 166 -9.20 27.52 22.07
N GLY A 167 -8.20 26.94 22.73
CA GLY A 167 -8.22 26.66 24.17
C GLY A 167 -9.12 25.50 24.57
N ILE A 168 -9.58 24.68 23.61
CA ILE A 168 -10.45 23.54 23.87
C ILE A 168 -9.58 22.30 24.00
N LEU A 169 -9.57 21.70 25.19
CA LEU A 169 -8.85 20.46 25.45
C LEU A 169 -9.77 19.26 25.19
N PRO A 170 -9.52 18.43 24.16
CA PRO A 170 -10.27 17.19 23.95
C PRO A 170 -10.14 16.25 25.14
N GLY A 171 -11.24 15.57 25.47
CA GLY A 171 -11.36 14.68 26.62
C GLY A 171 -12.82 14.28 26.83
N PRO A 172 -13.14 13.39 27.80
CA PRO A 172 -14.51 12.94 28.01
C PRO A 172 -15.47 14.10 28.34
N ARG A 173 -14.95 15.16 28.94
CA ARG A 173 -15.67 16.40 29.27
C ARG A 173 -16.08 17.22 28.05
N ILE A 174 -15.52 17.01 26.87
CA ILE A 174 -15.95 17.74 25.67
C ILE A 174 -17.41 17.45 25.31
N VAL A 175 -17.92 16.27 25.70
CA VAL A 175 -19.31 15.87 25.51
C VAL A 175 -20.26 16.63 26.43
N THR A 176 -19.80 17.05 27.61
CA THR A 176 -20.59 17.82 28.57
C THR A 176 -20.42 19.32 28.36
N ASP A 177 -19.17 19.77 28.23
CA ASP A 177 -18.78 21.18 28.28
C ASP A 177 -18.90 21.85 26.90
N HIS A 178 -18.82 21.07 25.82
CA HIS A 178 -18.81 21.56 24.44
C HIS A 178 -19.70 20.69 23.50
N LEU A 179 -20.87 20.26 23.97
CA LEU A 179 -21.76 19.39 23.21
C LEU A 179 -22.16 19.97 21.83
N SER A 180 -22.41 21.27 21.76
CA SER A 180 -22.72 21.97 20.51
C SER A 180 -21.58 21.85 19.50
N LEU A 181 -20.33 21.93 19.95
CA LEU A 181 -19.15 21.77 19.09
C LEU A 181 -19.03 20.35 18.56
N ILE A 182 -19.33 19.32 19.37
CA ILE A 182 -19.37 17.93 18.89
C ILE A 182 -20.38 17.79 17.77
N TYR A 183 -21.60 18.31 17.95
CA TYR A 183 -22.61 18.27 16.89
C TYR A 183 -22.14 18.99 15.62
N VAL A 184 -21.50 20.15 15.76
CA VAL A 184 -20.93 20.88 14.61
C VAL A 184 -19.87 20.03 13.90
N ILE A 185 -18.96 19.39 14.62
CA ILE A 185 -17.92 18.52 14.03
C ILE A 185 -18.55 17.33 13.30
N VAL A 186 -19.50 16.63 13.93
CA VAL A 186 -20.15 15.44 13.35
C VAL A 186 -20.95 15.80 12.11
N TRP A 187 -21.77 16.87 12.16
CA TRP A 187 -22.56 17.31 11.01
C TRP A 187 -21.70 17.89 9.90
N SER A 188 -20.63 18.62 10.23
CA SER A 188 -19.68 19.12 9.24
C SER A 188 -18.98 17.97 8.53
N TYR A 189 -18.59 16.94 9.26
CA TYR A 189 -17.99 15.72 8.68
C TYR A 189 -18.99 15.00 7.76
N ALA A 190 -20.24 14.83 8.20
CA ALA A 190 -21.28 14.21 7.39
C ALA A 190 -21.53 15.00 6.09
N LEU A 191 -21.66 16.33 6.19
CA LEU A 191 -21.87 17.20 5.04
C LEU A 191 -20.66 17.20 4.10
N ALA A 192 -19.44 17.25 4.64
CA ALA A 192 -18.21 17.18 3.84
C ALA A 192 -18.12 15.88 3.04
N ASN A 193 -18.57 14.75 3.59
CA ASN A 193 -18.63 13.48 2.85
C ASN A 193 -19.67 13.52 1.71
N VAL A 194 -20.83 14.14 1.92
CA VAL A 194 -21.85 14.29 0.87
C VAL A 194 -21.35 15.20 -0.25
N LEU A 195 -20.75 16.34 0.10
CA LEU A 195 -20.15 17.26 -0.86
C LEU A 195 -18.97 16.61 -1.61
N GLY A 196 -18.12 15.89 -0.89
CA GLY A 196 -17.00 15.13 -1.46
C GLY A 196 -17.49 14.07 -2.45
N ALA A 197 -18.53 13.31 -2.11
CA ALA A 197 -19.16 12.37 -3.02
C ALA A 197 -19.67 13.07 -4.28
N GLY A 198 -20.37 14.20 -4.13
CA GLY A 198 -20.84 15.02 -5.26
C GLY A 198 -19.70 15.47 -6.18
N LEU A 199 -18.57 15.91 -5.60
CA LEU A 199 -17.38 16.30 -6.35
C LEU A 199 -16.74 15.10 -7.08
N CYS A 200 -16.67 13.93 -6.44
CA CYS A 200 -16.21 12.70 -7.07
C CYS A 200 -17.10 12.30 -8.26
N PHE A 201 -18.43 12.44 -8.12
CA PHE A 201 -19.36 12.19 -9.22
C PHE A 201 -19.12 13.15 -10.39
N ALA A 202 -18.94 14.45 -10.12
CA ALA A 202 -18.66 15.46 -11.14
C ALA A 202 -17.31 15.22 -11.85
N ALA A 203 -16.29 14.74 -11.13
CA ALA A 203 -14.98 14.41 -11.68
C ALA A 203 -14.94 13.08 -12.46
N SER A 204 -15.92 12.18 -12.24
CA SER A 204 -15.92 10.84 -12.81
C SER A 204 -15.82 10.78 -14.36
N PRO A 205 -16.48 11.65 -15.15
CA PRO A 205 -16.37 11.59 -16.62
C PRO A 205 -14.98 11.99 -17.11
N ALA A 206 -14.32 12.93 -16.43
CA ALA A 206 -12.96 13.35 -16.76
C ALA A 206 -11.96 12.22 -16.44
N MET A 207 -12.12 11.56 -15.30
CA MET A 207 -11.31 10.39 -14.92
C MET A 207 -11.52 9.22 -15.87
N ALA A 208 -12.74 8.99 -16.34
CA ALA A 208 -13.02 7.92 -17.30
C ALA A 208 -12.45 8.22 -18.70
N LYS A 209 -12.34 9.50 -19.12
CA LYS A 209 -11.61 9.86 -20.36
C LYS A 209 -10.11 9.60 -20.23
N LEU A 210 -9.55 9.74 -19.03
CA LEU A 210 -8.13 9.52 -18.80
C LEU A 210 -7.70 8.07 -19.10
N THR A 211 -8.57 7.09 -18.88
CA THR A 211 -8.27 5.66 -19.16
C THR A 211 -8.17 5.33 -20.64
N GLN A 212 -8.70 6.19 -21.51
CA GLN A 212 -8.63 6.07 -22.97
C GLN A 212 -7.32 6.65 -23.54
N VAL A 213 -6.57 7.41 -22.74
CA VAL A 213 -5.28 7.96 -23.17
C VAL A 213 -4.25 6.82 -23.23
N PRO A 214 -3.46 6.70 -24.31
CA PRO A 214 -2.43 5.66 -24.41
C PRO A 214 -1.45 5.73 -23.23
N VAL A 215 -1.14 4.58 -22.64
CA VAL A 215 -0.26 4.48 -21.46
C VAL A 215 1.09 5.16 -21.72
N ALA A 216 1.62 5.02 -22.93
CA ALA A 216 2.89 5.64 -23.32
C ALA A 216 2.92 7.17 -23.13
N ARG A 217 1.78 7.87 -23.29
CA ARG A 217 1.68 9.32 -23.06
C ARG A 217 1.53 9.68 -21.59
N LEU A 218 0.90 8.81 -20.80
CA LEU A 218 0.66 9.03 -19.37
C LEU A 218 1.86 8.65 -18.50
N ALA A 219 2.69 7.70 -18.95
CA ALA A 219 3.75 7.13 -18.14
C ALA A 219 4.76 8.17 -17.64
N GLY A 220 5.18 9.11 -18.50
CA GLY A 220 6.13 10.17 -18.12
C GLY A 220 5.63 11.03 -16.96
N PRO A 221 4.50 11.75 -17.12
CA PRO A 221 3.91 12.54 -16.04
C PRO A 221 3.64 11.74 -14.77
N VAL A 222 3.11 10.52 -14.89
CA VAL A 222 2.82 9.66 -13.73
C VAL A 222 4.11 9.27 -12.99
N LEU A 223 5.17 8.86 -13.69
CA LEU A 223 6.44 8.47 -13.06
C LEU A 223 7.14 9.65 -12.38
N ILE A 224 7.10 10.85 -12.98
CA ILE A 224 7.65 12.05 -12.34
C ILE A 224 6.82 12.41 -11.10
N THR A 225 5.49 12.29 -11.17
CA THR A 225 4.61 12.56 -10.03
C THR A 225 4.81 11.54 -8.90
N ILE A 226 5.03 10.27 -9.23
CA ILE A 226 5.37 9.22 -8.26
C ILE A 226 6.72 9.54 -7.58
N ALA A 227 7.73 9.96 -8.35
CA ALA A 227 9.02 10.36 -7.79
C ALA A 227 8.89 11.58 -6.86
N LEU A 228 8.10 12.59 -7.27
CA LEU A 228 7.78 13.75 -6.44
C LEU A 228 7.06 13.35 -5.15
N GLY A 229 6.02 12.51 -5.24
CA GLY A 229 5.23 12.08 -4.09
C GLY A 229 6.04 11.26 -3.09
N ALA A 230 6.95 10.41 -3.57
CA ALA A 230 7.89 9.71 -2.71
C ALA A 230 8.84 10.69 -2.02
N PHE A 231 9.54 11.52 -2.81
CA PHE A 231 10.54 12.46 -2.30
C PHE A 231 9.96 13.50 -1.34
N GLN A 232 8.75 14.00 -1.57
CA GLN A 232 8.12 15.01 -0.73
C GLN A 232 7.86 14.54 0.71
N THR A 233 7.88 13.22 0.96
CA THR A 233 7.59 12.66 2.28
C THR A 233 8.71 12.95 3.28
N THR A 234 9.98 12.74 2.91
CA THR A 234 11.13 12.99 3.81
C THR A 234 12.10 14.04 3.28
N GLN A 235 11.97 14.42 2.01
CA GLN A 235 12.94 15.25 1.27
C GLN A 235 14.34 14.62 1.21
N ASP A 236 14.45 13.30 1.33
CA ASP A 236 15.70 12.54 1.21
C ASP A 236 15.80 11.79 -0.13
N MET A 237 17.00 11.73 -0.71
CA MET A 237 17.28 10.96 -1.93
C MET A 237 17.13 9.45 -1.72
N GLY A 238 17.25 8.96 -0.49
CA GLY A 238 16.98 7.59 -0.10
C GLY A 238 15.55 7.14 -0.44
N ASP A 239 14.57 8.05 -0.43
CA ASP A 239 13.19 7.75 -0.85
C ASP A 239 13.14 7.30 -2.31
N LEU A 240 13.94 7.90 -3.20
CA LEU A 240 13.97 7.52 -4.61
C LEU A 240 14.64 6.16 -4.82
N VAL A 241 15.68 5.85 -4.04
CA VAL A 241 16.35 4.55 -4.08
C VAL A 241 15.43 3.45 -3.55
N ALA A 242 14.79 3.67 -2.40
CA ALA A 242 13.82 2.75 -1.83
C ALA A 242 12.62 2.54 -2.76
N LEU A 243 12.09 3.63 -3.35
CA LEU A 243 11.04 3.60 -4.36
C LEU A 243 11.41 2.71 -5.55
N PHE A 244 12.62 2.83 -6.08
CA PHE A 244 13.12 2.01 -7.19
C PHE A 244 13.20 0.52 -6.81
N LEU A 245 13.82 0.20 -5.67
CA LEU A 245 13.99 -1.18 -5.20
C LEU A 245 12.65 -1.86 -4.91
N LEU A 246 11.72 -1.13 -4.27
CA LEU A 246 10.37 -1.62 -3.99
C LEU A 246 9.52 -1.72 -5.25
N GLY A 247 9.76 -0.84 -6.23
CA GLY A 247 9.22 -0.96 -7.59
C GLY A 247 9.62 -2.27 -8.25
N LEU A 248 10.92 -2.58 -8.23
CA LEU A 248 11.44 -3.82 -8.80
C LEU A 248 10.86 -5.05 -8.11
N LEU A 249 10.78 -5.02 -6.77
CA LEU A 249 10.13 -6.07 -6.00
C LEU A 249 8.65 -6.23 -6.38
N GLY A 250 7.89 -5.13 -6.45
CA GLY A 250 6.48 -5.16 -6.83
C GLY A 250 6.25 -5.71 -8.24
N TRP A 251 7.11 -5.35 -9.19
CA TRP A 251 7.06 -5.89 -10.55
C TRP A 251 7.39 -7.38 -10.59
N ALA A 252 8.44 -7.81 -9.89
CA ALA A 252 8.79 -9.22 -9.76
C ALA A 252 7.63 -10.03 -9.13
N MET A 253 6.98 -9.49 -8.10
CA MET A 253 5.79 -10.11 -7.50
C MET A 253 4.64 -10.22 -8.49
N SER A 254 4.38 -9.16 -9.27
CA SER A 254 3.33 -9.19 -10.29
C SER A 254 3.59 -10.20 -11.39
N LYS A 255 4.86 -10.43 -11.79
CA LYS A 255 5.22 -11.37 -12.85
C LYS A 255 5.28 -12.83 -12.40
N THR A 256 5.43 -13.05 -11.11
CA THR A 256 5.50 -14.39 -10.53
C THR A 256 4.19 -14.81 -9.88
N GLY A 257 3.14 -13.98 -9.91
CA GLY A 257 1.84 -14.25 -9.30
C GLY A 257 1.78 -14.06 -7.78
N TRP A 258 2.80 -13.43 -7.17
CA TRP A 258 2.83 -13.16 -5.74
C TRP A 258 1.87 -12.01 -5.40
N PRO A 259 1.00 -12.17 -4.38
CA PRO A 259 0.04 -11.13 -4.06
C PRO A 259 0.74 -9.93 -3.42
N ARG A 260 0.65 -8.76 -4.08
CA ARG A 260 1.22 -7.47 -3.60
C ARG A 260 0.49 -6.91 -2.38
N ALA A 261 -0.84 -7.08 -2.32
CA ALA A 261 -1.68 -6.52 -1.26
C ALA A 261 -1.32 -7.00 0.16
N PRO A 262 -1.12 -8.32 0.43
CA PRO A 262 -0.66 -8.80 1.73
C PRO A 262 0.66 -8.21 2.21
N LEU A 263 1.58 -7.87 1.29
CA LEU A 263 2.84 -7.19 1.66
C LEU A 263 2.54 -5.81 2.24
N LEU A 264 1.71 -5.01 1.57
CA LEU A 264 1.35 -3.68 2.04
C LEU A 264 0.55 -3.72 3.35
N ILE A 265 -0.39 -4.67 3.46
CA ILE A 265 -1.15 -4.88 4.71
C ILE A 265 -0.20 -5.21 5.86
N GLY A 266 0.72 -6.15 5.65
CA GLY A 266 1.71 -6.49 6.67
C GLY A 266 2.62 -5.31 7.03
N PHE A 267 2.98 -4.47 6.07
CA PHE A 267 3.78 -3.27 6.31
C PHE A 267 3.04 -2.24 7.18
N VAL A 268 1.79 -1.91 6.83
CA VAL A 268 0.95 -0.96 7.57
C VAL A 268 0.68 -1.44 8.99
N LEU A 269 0.44 -2.74 9.17
CA LEU A 269 0.12 -3.32 10.47
C LEU A 269 1.34 -3.48 11.40
N ALA A 270 2.57 -3.44 10.88
CA ALA A 270 3.77 -3.72 11.66
C ALA A 270 3.92 -2.80 12.88
N GLY A 271 3.85 -1.49 12.66
CA GLY A 271 3.99 -0.48 13.71
C GLY A 271 2.90 -0.57 14.80
N PRO A 272 1.61 -0.53 14.44
CA PRO A 272 0.52 -0.68 15.41
C PRO A 272 0.58 -2.02 16.16
N MET A 273 0.85 -3.13 15.46
CA MET A 273 0.96 -4.45 16.08
C MET A 273 2.08 -4.48 17.13
N GLU A 274 3.24 -3.92 16.82
CA GLU A 274 4.35 -3.82 17.78
C GLU A 274 4.00 -2.91 18.96
N ARG A 275 3.48 -1.71 18.69
CA ARG A 275 3.11 -0.74 19.73
C ARG A 275 2.10 -1.33 20.70
N TYR A 276 1.06 -1.99 20.21
CA TYR A 276 0.05 -2.62 21.07
C TYR A 276 0.58 -3.82 21.82
N PHE A 277 1.45 -4.61 21.21
CA PHE A 277 2.15 -5.68 21.91
C PHE A 277 2.97 -5.12 23.07
N VAL A 278 3.77 -4.08 22.85
CA VAL A 278 4.61 -3.46 23.89
C VAL A 278 3.76 -2.90 25.02
N VAL A 279 2.72 -2.12 24.70
CA VAL A 279 1.80 -1.57 25.72
C VAL A 279 1.15 -2.70 26.53
N THR A 280 0.62 -3.73 25.87
CA THR A 280 -0.04 -4.86 26.54
C THR A 280 0.93 -5.65 27.40
N HIS A 281 2.15 -5.90 26.89
CA HIS A 281 3.18 -6.63 27.59
C HIS A 281 3.71 -5.86 28.80
N ASN A 282 3.87 -4.54 28.72
CA ASN A 282 4.31 -3.73 29.84
C ASN A 282 3.26 -3.64 30.95
N LEU A 283 1.96 -3.61 30.59
CA LEU A 283 0.87 -3.55 31.57
C LEU A 283 0.59 -4.89 32.25
N TYR A 284 0.70 -6.00 31.51
CA TYR A 284 0.18 -7.30 31.96
C TYR A 284 1.21 -8.45 31.87
N GLY A 285 2.45 -8.19 31.45
CA GLY A 285 3.48 -9.21 31.27
C GLY A 285 3.07 -10.24 30.23
N TRP A 286 3.13 -11.53 30.56
CA TRP A 286 2.60 -12.62 29.73
C TRP A 286 1.18 -13.04 30.09
N THR A 287 0.62 -12.49 31.18
CA THR A 287 -0.70 -12.89 31.69
C THR A 287 -1.86 -12.46 30.79
N TRP A 288 -1.65 -11.48 29.90
CA TRP A 288 -2.67 -11.06 28.92
C TRP A 288 -3.10 -12.22 28.00
N LEU A 289 -2.24 -13.21 27.75
CA LEU A 289 -2.57 -14.39 26.95
C LEU A 289 -3.64 -15.26 27.61
N ALA A 290 -3.71 -15.26 28.94
CA ALA A 290 -4.70 -16.02 29.69
C ALA A 290 -6.08 -15.32 29.76
N ARG A 291 -6.20 -14.09 29.24
CA ARG A 291 -7.46 -13.34 29.30
C ARG A 291 -8.51 -13.99 28.40
N PRO A 292 -9.76 -14.15 28.88
CA PRO A 292 -10.83 -14.82 28.12
C PRO A 292 -11.03 -14.24 26.72
N GLY A 293 -11.01 -12.90 26.58
CA GLY A 293 -11.14 -12.24 25.28
C GLY A 293 -10.03 -12.59 24.29
N VAL A 294 -8.79 -12.70 24.77
CA VAL A 294 -7.63 -13.05 23.93
C VAL A 294 -7.72 -14.52 23.49
N LEU A 295 -8.13 -15.41 24.38
CA LEU A 295 -8.34 -16.82 24.05
C LEU A 295 -9.45 -17.01 23.01
N VAL A 296 -10.55 -16.27 23.12
CA VAL A 296 -11.64 -16.28 22.13
C VAL A 296 -11.15 -15.79 20.77
N ILE A 297 -10.47 -14.64 20.72
CA ILE A 297 -9.90 -14.10 19.47
C ILE A 297 -8.88 -15.07 18.87
N GLY A 298 -7.99 -15.62 19.71
CA GLY A 298 -7.01 -16.63 19.30
C GLY A 298 -7.66 -17.89 18.74
N ALA A 299 -8.71 -18.40 19.37
CA ALA A 299 -9.46 -19.54 18.87
C ALA A 299 -10.14 -19.24 17.53
N VAL A 300 -10.76 -18.07 17.38
CA VAL A 300 -11.38 -17.63 16.11
C VAL A 300 -10.34 -17.51 14.99
N LEU A 301 -9.13 -17.05 15.30
CA LEU A 301 -8.04 -16.94 14.32
C LEU A 301 -7.44 -18.30 13.94
N VAL A 302 -7.23 -19.19 14.91
CA VAL A 302 -6.51 -20.46 14.70
C VAL A 302 -7.43 -21.59 14.21
N ALA A 303 -8.69 -21.63 14.65
CA ALA A 303 -9.62 -22.72 14.34
C ALA A 303 -9.85 -22.94 12.83
N PRO A 304 -10.02 -21.91 11.99
CA PRO A 304 -10.16 -22.10 10.54
C PRO A 304 -8.91 -22.71 9.89
N PHE A 305 -7.71 -22.35 10.35
CA PHE A 305 -6.46 -22.91 9.84
C PHE A 305 -6.29 -24.36 10.26
N VAL A 306 -6.57 -24.69 11.52
CA VAL A 306 -6.52 -26.07 12.02
C VAL A 306 -7.55 -26.94 11.28
N TRP A 307 -8.78 -26.45 11.09
CA TRP A 307 -9.81 -27.14 10.33
C TRP A 307 -9.41 -27.36 8.88
N GLY A 308 -8.87 -26.33 8.22
CA GLY A 308 -8.36 -26.41 6.85
C GLY A 308 -7.21 -27.40 6.71
N LEU A 309 -6.29 -27.40 7.68
CA LEU A 309 -5.14 -28.31 7.71
C LEU A 309 -5.56 -29.78 7.94
N VAL A 310 -6.48 -30.02 8.87
CA VAL A 310 -7.06 -31.36 9.10
C VAL A 310 -7.85 -31.83 7.87
N GLY A 311 -8.62 -30.94 7.24
CA GLY A 311 -9.32 -31.23 5.99
C GLY A 311 -8.37 -31.56 4.83
N TRP A 312 -7.25 -30.86 4.72
CA TRP A 312 -6.20 -31.14 3.73
C TRP A 312 -5.49 -32.47 3.99
N MET A 313 -5.14 -32.76 5.25
CA MET A 313 -4.53 -34.04 5.63
C MET A 313 -5.46 -35.22 5.35
N ARG A 314 -6.78 -35.08 5.56
CA ARG A 314 -7.77 -36.11 5.25
C ARG A 314 -7.99 -36.33 3.75
N ARG A 315 -7.74 -35.32 2.91
CA ARG A 315 -7.88 -35.38 1.44
C ARG A 315 -6.59 -35.80 0.71
N ARG A 316 -5.49 -36.09 1.44
CA ARG A 316 -4.22 -36.56 0.86
C ARG A 316 -4.32 -37.91 0.12
N GLY A 317 -5.47 -38.58 0.11
CA GLY A 317 -5.69 -39.86 -0.57
C GLY A 317 -6.07 -39.82 -2.05
N GLN A 318 -6.36 -38.66 -2.68
CA GLN A 318 -6.98 -38.66 -4.03
C GLN A 318 -6.42 -37.68 -5.08
N VAL A 319 -5.30 -36.99 -4.85
CA VAL A 319 -4.67 -36.16 -5.91
C VAL A 319 -3.30 -36.73 -6.28
N ARG A 320 -3.30 -37.66 -7.24
CA ARG A 320 -2.11 -37.99 -8.04
C ARG A 320 -1.79 -36.73 -8.84
N ALA A 321 -0.69 -36.08 -8.50
CA ALA A 321 -0.18 -34.94 -9.25
C ALA A 321 0.42 -35.45 -10.56
N GLU A 322 -0.10 -34.97 -11.69
CA GLU A 322 0.67 -34.97 -12.94
C GLU A 322 1.87 -34.05 -12.71
N ALA A 323 3.04 -34.68 -12.52
CA ALA A 323 4.29 -33.96 -12.48
C ALA A 323 4.57 -33.42 -13.89
N ALA A 324 4.39 -32.12 -14.09
CA ALA A 324 4.98 -31.42 -15.23
C ALA A 324 6.51 -31.40 -15.03
N ALA A 325 7.16 -32.49 -15.46
CA ALA A 325 8.61 -32.59 -15.47
C ALA A 325 9.19 -31.56 -16.45
N GLY A 326 10.17 -30.76 -15.99
CA GLY A 326 11.10 -30.06 -16.88
C GLY A 326 10.97 -28.54 -17.02
N ARG A 327 10.22 -27.82 -16.17
CA ARG A 327 10.22 -26.34 -16.18
C ARG A 327 10.77 -25.80 -14.86
N VAL A 328 11.83 -24.99 -14.93
CA VAL A 328 12.26 -24.18 -13.79
C VAL A 328 11.10 -23.23 -13.45
N PRO A 329 10.56 -23.26 -12.22
CA PRO A 329 9.46 -22.39 -11.84
C PRO A 329 9.92 -20.93 -11.88
N THR A 330 9.15 -20.07 -12.56
CA THR A 330 9.46 -18.64 -12.71
C THR A 330 9.49 -17.90 -11.37
N ASP A 331 8.86 -18.46 -10.33
CA ASP A 331 8.82 -17.93 -8.96
C ASP A 331 9.94 -18.45 -8.05
N LEU A 332 10.80 -19.38 -8.50
CA LEU A 332 11.85 -19.98 -7.66
C LEU A 332 12.87 -18.94 -7.18
N LEU A 333 13.33 -18.08 -8.09
CA LEU A 333 14.30 -17.02 -7.75
C LEU A 333 13.74 -16.06 -6.71
N LEU A 334 12.49 -15.63 -6.87
CA LEU A 334 11.84 -14.75 -5.90
C LEU A 334 11.65 -15.48 -4.56
N SER A 335 11.20 -16.74 -4.57
CA SER A 335 11.04 -17.55 -3.36
C SER A 335 12.35 -17.70 -2.57
N LEU A 336 13.45 -17.96 -3.28
CA LEU A 336 14.79 -18.04 -2.69
C LEU A 336 15.26 -16.69 -2.16
N ALA A 337 15.07 -15.60 -2.91
CA ALA A 337 15.42 -14.25 -2.46
C ALA A 337 14.65 -13.88 -1.18
N VAL A 338 13.35 -14.15 -1.13
CA VAL A 338 12.51 -13.93 0.05
C VAL A 338 13.00 -14.74 1.25
N ALA A 339 13.30 -16.04 1.06
CA ALA A 339 13.88 -16.86 2.12
C ALA A 339 15.23 -16.29 2.60
N GLY A 340 16.08 -15.84 1.69
CA GLY A 340 17.35 -15.16 2.00
C GLY A 340 17.16 -13.91 2.86
N VAL A 341 16.17 -13.06 2.53
CA VAL A 341 15.82 -11.88 3.35
C VAL A 341 15.45 -12.28 4.77
N PHE A 342 14.68 -13.36 4.96
CA PHE A 342 14.34 -13.85 6.30
C PHE A 342 15.55 -14.40 7.07
N VAL A 343 16.48 -15.09 6.39
CA VAL A 343 17.73 -15.56 6.99
C VAL A 343 18.60 -14.38 7.45
N VAL A 344 18.78 -13.38 6.60
CA VAL A 344 19.53 -12.15 6.94
C VAL A 344 18.86 -11.41 8.10
N ALA A 345 17.53 -11.29 8.09
CA ALA A 345 16.79 -10.66 9.18
C ALA A 345 17.01 -11.40 10.52
N LEU A 346 16.92 -12.74 10.53
CA LEU A 346 17.17 -13.54 11.74
C LEU A 346 18.62 -13.42 12.23
N ALA A 347 19.59 -13.29 11.33
CA ALA A 347 20.98 -13.04 11.70
C ALA A 347 21.13 -11.68 12.38
N GLN A 348 20.52 -10.62 11.83
CA GLN A 348 20.55 -9.26 12.39
C GLN A 348 19.85 -9.16 13.74
N ILE A 349 18.71 -9.83 13.92
CA ILE A 349 17.92 -9.82 15.16
C ILE A 349 18.76 -10.27 16.37
N ARG A 350 19.77 -11.14 16.18
CA ARG A 350 20.66 -11.57 17.26
C ARG A 350 21.47 -10.43 17.88
N GLY A 351 21.65 -9.31 17.17
CA GLY A 351 22.36 -8.13 17.65
C GLY A 351 21.50 -7.11 18.39
N PHE A 352 20.17 -7.21 18.34
CA PHE A 352 19.29 -6.19 18.95
C PHE A 352 19.24 -6.31 20.48
N VAL A 353 18.68 -5.37 21.22
CA VAL A 353 18.42 -5.53 22.67
C VAL A 353 17.15 -6.36 22.89
N PRO A 354 16.97 -7.06 24.03
CA PRO A 354 15.83 -7.97 24.23
C PRO A 354 14.46 -7.36 23.92
N GLY A 355 14.20 -6.11 24.34
CA GLY A 355 12.95 -5.41 24.05
C GLY A 355 12.72 -5.18 22.54
N ALA A 356 13.78 -4.88 21.79
CA ALA A 356 13.73 -4.65 20.35
C ALA A 356 13.70 -5.95 19.52
N ARG A 357 14.01 -7.10 20.11
CA ARG A 357 14.07 -8.41 19.43
C ARG A 357 12.73 -9.09 19.24
N VAL A 358 11.82 -8.96 20.21
CA VAL A 358 10.64 -9.85 20.31
C VAL A 358 9.78 -9.78 19.07
N MET A 359 9.41 -8.58 18.63
CA MET A 359 8.48 -8.43 17.52
C MET A 359 9.09 -8.77 16.14
N PRO A 360 10.33 -8.36 15.83
CA PRO A 360 11.05 -8.87 14.66
C PRO A 360 11.19 -10.39 14.62
N LEU A 361 11.42 -11.03 15.77
CA LEU A 361 11.51 -12.49 15.84
C LEU A 361 10.16 -13.16 15.52
N LEU A 362 9.06 -12.63 16.07
CA LEU A 362 7.70 -13.11 15.81
C LEU A 362 7.30 -12.94 14.33
N ALA A 363 7.85 -11.96 13.62
CA ALA A 363 7.66 -11.81 12.18
C ALA A 363 8.62 -12.70 11.35
N ALA A 364 9.90 -12.78 11.74
CA ALA A 364 10.94 -13.42 10.94
C ALA A 364 10.93 -14.95 11.05
N ALA A 365 10.73 -15.52 12.24
CA ALA A 365 10.83 -16.97 12.44
C ALA A 365 9.69 -17.75 11.74
N PRO A 366 8.40 -17.41 11.94
CA PRO A 366 7.32 -18.02 11.14
C PRO A 366 7.47 -17.70 9.65
N GLY A 367 7.94 -16.50 9.33
CA GLY A 367 8.17 -16.08 7.95
C GLY A 367 9.22 -16.93 7.22
N LEU A 368 10.33 -17.29 7.88
CA LEU A 368 11.33 -18.19 7.32
C LEU A 368 10.75 -19.59 7.07
N VAL A 369 9.98 -20.13 8.02
CA VAL A 369 9.33 -21.44 7.86
C VAL A 369 8.40 -21.43 6.65
N LEU A 370 7.56 -20.40 6.52
CA LEU A 370 6.66 -20.25 5.37
C LEU A 370 7.42 -20.06 4.06
N ALA A 371 8.51 -19.28 4.05
CA ALA A 371 9.34 -19.08 2.87
C ALA A 371 10.06 -20.38 2.45
N ALA A 372 10.58 -21.15 3.41
CA ALA A 372 11.19 -22.45 3.14
C ALA A 372 10.17 -23.46 2.59
N LEU A 373 8.96 -23.51 3.18
CA LEU A 373 7.86 -24.32 2.67
C LEU A 373 7.46 -23.91 1.23
N GLN A 374 7.46 -22.61 0.93
CA GLN A 374 7.20 -22.12 -0.42
C GLN A 374 8.29 -22.58 -1.40
N VAL A 375 9.58 -22.43 -1.05
CA VAL A 375 10.68 -22.93 -1.89
C VAL A 375 10.54 -24.43 -2.16
N VAL A 376 10.24 -25.24 -1.14
CA VAL A 376 10.02 -26.68 -1.30
C VAL A 376 8.83 -26.97 -2.23
N ARG A 377 7.71 -26.25 -2.08
CA ARG A 377 6.54 -26.40 -2.96
C ARG A 377 6.85 -26.01 -4.40
N THR A 378 7.60 -24.93 -4.60
CA THR A 378 8.02 -24.47 -5.92
C THR A 378 8.94 -25.52 -6.59
N LEU A 379 9.91 -26.08 -5.86
CA LEU A 379 10.76 -27.18 -6.36
C LEU A 379 9.97 -28.46 -6.67
N GLN A 380 8.86 -28.69 -5.97
CA GLN A 380 7.96 -29.82 -6.24
C GLN A 380 6.98 -29.56 -7.41
N GLY A 381 7.04 -28.40 -8.07
CA GLY A 381 6.09 -28.02 -9.13
C GLY A 381 4.67 -27.76 -8.60
N ARG A 382 4.52 -27.47 -7.30
CA ARG A 382 3.24 -27.23 -6.61
C ARG A 382 3.11 -25.78 -6.15
N SER A 383 3.69 -24.84 -6.90
CA SER A 383 3.59 -23.41 -6.59
C SER A 383 2.11 -23.00 -6.63
N GLY A 384 1.53 -22.69 -5.47
CA GLY A 384 0.17 -22.13 -5.34
C GLY A 384 0.12 -20.64 -5.68
N VAL A 385 1.10 -20.17 -6.44
CA VAL A 385 1.28 -18.79 -6.85
C VAL A 385 0.70 -18.70 -8.26
N GLY A 386 -0.08 -17.64 -8.53
CA GLY A 386 -1.13 -17.59 -9.55
C GLY A 386 -0.86 -18.34 -10.87
N ASP A 387 -1.92 -18.95 -11.40
CA ASP A 387 -1.99 -19.70 -12.67
C ASP A 387 -1.81 -18.81 -13.92
N GLU A 388 -1.08 -17.70 -13.79
CA GLU A 388 -0.77 -16.80 -14.90
C GLU A 388 0.30 -17.44 -15.79
N ASP A 389 0.12 -17.31 -17.10
CA ASP A 389 1.11 -17.78 -18.06
C ASP A 389 2.50 -17.21 -17.73
N PRO A 390 3.55 -18.04 -17.77
CA PRO A 390 4.90 -17.58 -17.47
C PRO A 390 5.26 -16.42 -18.41
N PRO A 391 5.85 -15.33 -17.89
CA PRO A 391 6.16 -14.16 -18.71
C PRO A 391 7.08 -14.54 -19.87
N THR A 392 6.77 -14.03 -21.07
CA THR A 392 7.62 -14.24 -22.23
C THR A 392 8.96 -13.51 -22.01
N VAL A 393 10.06 -14.01 -22.60
CA VAL A 393 11.36 -13.31 -22.59
C VAL A 393 11.24 -11.88 -23.10
N ALA A 394 10.35 -11.64 -24.07
CA ALA A 394 10.05 -10.30 -24.59
C ALA A 394 9.42 -9.38 -23.51
N ASP A 395 8.52 -9.90 -22.68
CA ASP A 395 7.86 -9.15 -21.60
C ASP A 395 8.84 -8.79 -20.50
N LEU A 396 9.72 -9.73 -20.14
CA LEU A 396 10.81 -9.51 -19.19
C LEU A 396 11.77 -8.43 -19.71
N ARG A 397 12.19 -8.51 -20.98
CA ARG A 397 13.09 -7.52 -21.59
C ARG A 397 12.46 -6.13 -21.61
N ARG A 398 11.18 -6.01 -21.97
CA ARG A 398 10.48 -4.71 -21.97
C ARG A 398 10.32 -4.14 -20.57
N GLY A 399 9.97 -4.98 -19.59
CA GLY A 399 9.87 -4.53 -18.19
C GLY A 399 11.22 -4.05 -17.64
N LEU A 400 12.30 -4.81 -17.89
CA LEU A 400 13.66 -4.42 -17.50
C LEU A 400 14.11 -3.12 -18.19
N ALA A 401 13.75 -2.91 -19.46
CA ALA A 401 14.01 -1.65 -20.16
C ALA A 401 13.27 -0.48 -19.49
N GLY A 402 12.01 -0.68 -19.08
CA GLY A 402 11.26 0.31 -18.30
C GLY A 402 11.92 0.65 -16.95
N PHE A 403 12.43 -0.35 -16.23
CA PHE A 403 13.20 -0.09 -15.00
C PHE A 403 14.53 0.60 -15.29
N ALA A 404 15.24 0.24 -16.35
CA ALA A 404 16.46 0.93 -16.75
C ALA A 404 16.19 2.42 -17.03
N LEU A 405 15.07 2.74 -17.69
CA LEU A 405 14.64 4.11 -17.93
C LEU A 405 14.38 4.88 -16.63
N VAL A 406 13.68 4.29 -15.67
CA VAL A 406 13.45 4.89 -14.34
C VAL A 406 14.76 5.03 -13.55
N GLY A 407 15.67 4.05 -13.64
CA GLY A 407 16.99 4.11 -13.01
C GLY A 407 17.84 5.26 -13.57
N VAL A 408 17.84 5.44 -14.89
CA VAL A 408 18.48 6.59 -15.55
C VAL A 408 17.86 7.90 -15.08
N PHE A 409 16.53 7.98 -14.96
CA PHE A 409 15.87 9.17 -14.43
C PHE A 409 16.32 9.51 -13.02
N PHE A 410 16.39 8.54 -12.10
CA PHE A 410 16.83 8.80 -10.73
C PHE A 410 18.31 9.16 -10.64
N ALA A 411 19.16 8.54 -11.47
CA ALA A 411 20.55 8.94 -11.61
C ALA A 411 20.69 10.38 -12.14
N LEU A 412 19.84 10.79 -13.08
CA LEU A 412 19.81 12.17 -13.57
C LEU A 412 19.35 13.15 -12.47
N ILE A 413 18.39 12.80 -11.63
CA ILE A 413 18.00 13.66 -10.48
C ILE A 413 19.22 13.94 -9.61
N TRP A 414 20.03 12.92 -9.34
CA TRP A 414 21.25 13.07 -8.55
C TRP A 414 22.33 13.90 -9.26
N ALA A 415 22.44 13.78 -10.59
CA ALA A 415 23.44 14.48 -11.38
C ALA A 415 23.09 15.97 -11.61
N VAL A 416 21.90 16.25 -12.14
CA VAL A 416 21.51 17.57 -12.69
C VAL A 416 20.35 18.23 -11.93
N GLY A 417 19.80 17.57 -10.92
CA GLY A 417 18.68 18.06 -10.13
C GLY A 417 17.31 17.67 -10.71
N PHE A 418 16.26 17.82 -9.90
CA PHE A 418 14.94 17.24 -10.20
C PHE A 418 14.30 17.79 -11.48
N HIS A 419 14.29 19.11 -11.67
CA HIS A 419 13.59 19.73 -12.80
C HIS A 419 14.25 19.40 -14.15
N ALA A 420 15.58 19.49 -14.22
CA ALA A 420 16.34 19.14 -15.41
C ALA A 420 16.19 17.65 -15.75
N ALA A 421 16.29 16.78 -14.74
CA ALA A 421 16.07 15.34 -14.90
C ALA A 421 14.65 15.03 -15.36
N ALA A 422 13.64 15.68 -14.79
CA ALA A 422 12.24 15.50 -15.15
C ALA A 422 11.99 15.92 -16.60
N ALA A 423 12.53 17.06 -17.05
CA ALA A 423 12.41 17.51 -18.44
C ALA A 423 13.08 16.53 -19.42
N ALA A 424 14.31 16.10 -19.12
CA ALA A 424 15.03 15.14 -19.96
C ALA A 424 14.30 13.79 -20.04
N PHE A 425 13.81 13.28 -18.91
CA PHE A 425 13.06 12.05 -18.84
C PHE A 425 11.73 12.13 -19.60
N MET A 426 10.97 13.23 -19.44
CA MET A 426 9.69 13.38 -20.12
C MET A 426 9.87 13.48 -21.65
N LEU A 427 10.90 14.20 -22.11
CA LEU A 427 11.26 14.22 -23.54
C LEU A 427 11.63 12.82 -24.04
N ALA A 428 12.43 12.07 -23.29
CA ALA A 428 12.82 10.70 -23.65
C ALA A 428 11.60 9.78 -23.79
N VAL A 429 10.67 9.81 -22.81
CA VAL A 429 9.45 9.01 -22.83
C VAL A 429 8.54 9.41 -23.99
N THR A 430 8.36 10.71 -24.24
CA THR A 430 7.40 11.15 -25.26
C THR A 430 7.89 11.01 -26.69
N LEU A 431 9.19 11.18 -26.92
CA LEU A 431 9.80 10.95 -28.23
C LEU A 431 10.00 9.45 -28.50
N GLY A 432 10.44 8.69 -27.50
CA GLY A 432 10.74 7.27 -27.63
C GLY A 432 9.50 6.37 -27.57
N GLU A 433 8.85 6.33 -26.39
CA GLU A 433 7.73 5.42 -26.12
C GLU A 433 6.43 5.93 -26.75
N ALA A 434 6.11 7.22 -26.59
CA ALA A 434 4.86 7.78 -27.12
C ALA A 434 4.92 8.16 -28.61
N ARG A 435 6.13 8.15 -29.22
CA ARG A 435 6.40 8.51 -30.62
C ARG A 435 5.73 9.82 -31.07
N MET A 436 5.73 10.81 -30.17
CA MET A 436 5.15 12.12 -30.45
C MET A 436 6.05 12.93 -31.39
N ARG A 437 5.43 13.85 -32.16
CA ARG A 437 6.19 14.84 -32.93
C ARG A 437 7.00 15.73 -31.96
N PRO A 438 8.21 16.20 -32.35
CA PRO A 438 9.12 16.87 -31.43
C PRO A 438 8.56 18.16 -30.84
N LEU A 439 7.84 18.96 -31.62
CA LEU A 439 7.25 20.21 -31.13
C LEU A 439 6.13 19.97 -30.10
N PRO A 440 5.10 19.13 -30.36
CA PRO A 440 4.13 18.74 -29.32
C PRO A 440 4.76 18.07 -28.10
N ALA A 441 5.80 17.25 -28.27
CA ALA A 441 6.51 16.62 -27.16
C ALA A 441 7.19 17.66 -26.26
N ALA A 442 7.85 18.66 -26.85
CA ALA A 442 8.48 19.75 -26.11
C ALA A 442 7.46 20.60 -25.35
N VAL A 443 6.33 20.97 -25.99
CA VAL A 443 5.25 21.72 -25.35
C VAL A 443 4.64 20.92 -24.20
N TYR A 444 4.35 19.64 -24.42
CA TYR A 444 3.81 18.76 -23.39
C TYR A 444 4.78 18.56 -22.21
N THR A 445 6.08 18.48 -22.49
CA THR A 445 7.13 18.45 -21.46
C THR A 445 7.12 19.73 -20.64
N ALA A 446 7.16 20.89 -21.30
CA ALA A 446 7.21 22.18 -20.63
C ALA A 446 5.98 22.40 -19.73
N LEU A 447 4.79 22.06 -20.22
CA LEU A 447 3.55 22.13 -19.43
C LEU A 447 3.58 21.19 -18.22
N THR A 448 4.03 19.96 -18.41
CA THR A 448 4.08 18.96 -17.33
C THR A 448 5.08 19.35 -16.24
N VAL A 449 6.30 19.71 -16.63
CA VAL A 449 7.35 20.13 -15.69
C VAL A 449 6.98 21.45 -15.01
N GLY A 450 6.41 22.40 -15.75
CA GLY A 450 5.93 23.67 -15.19
C GLY A 450 4.81 23.48 -14.17
N ALA A 451 3.82 22.63 -14.48
CA ALA A 451 2.74 22.31 -13.54
C ALA A 451 3.28 21.62 -12.27
N LEU A 452 4.23 20.69 -12.41
CA LEU A 452 4.86 20.02 -11.28
C LEU A 452 5.72 20.95 -10.42
N ALA A 453 6.45 21.87 -11.05
CA ALA A 453 7.22 22.89 -10.33
C ALA A 453 6.29 23.82 -9.53
N GLY A 454 5.18 24.25 -10.13
CA GLY A 454 4.15 25.03 -9.44
C GLY A 454 3.47 24.26 -8.31
N PHE A 455 3.25 22.95 -8.48
CA PHE A 455 2.70 22.12 -7.41
C PHE A 455 3.68 21.93 -6.25
N GLY A 456 4.95 21.67 -6.55
CA GLY A 456 5.96 21.52 -5.50
C GLY A 456 6.29 22.82 -4.77
N SER A 457 6.13 24.00 -5.39
CA SER A 457 6.25 25.28 -4.67
C SER A 457 5.09 25.50 -3.69
N LEU A 458 3.86 25.14 -4.06
CA LEU A 458 2.71 25.16 -3.16
C LEU A 458 2.88 24.19 -1.98
N LEU A 459 3.57 23.06 -2.19
CA LEU A 459 3.87 22.07 -1.16
C LEU A 459 5.12 22.38 -0.33
N GLY A 460 5.87 23.44 -0.64
CA GLY A 460 7.12 23.77 0.07
C GLY A 460 8.23 22.72 -0.13
N VAL A 461 8.29 22.10 -1.31
CA VAL A 461 9.29 21.06 -1.62
C VAL A 461 10.66 21.68 -1.86
N HIS A 462 11.68 21.22 -1.11
CA HIS A 462 13.07 21.54 -1.35
C HIS A 462 13.65 20.61 -2.41
N TRP A 463 13.78 21.11 -3.64
CA TRP A 463 14.23 20.31 -4.76
C TRP A 463 15.71 19.92 -4.63
N PRO A 464 16.10 18.68 -5.00
CA PRO A 464 17.50 18.32 -5.10
C PRO A 464 18.15 19.11 -6.24
N GLU A 465 19.23 19.84 -5.92
CA GLU A 465 19.95 20.71 -6.87
C GLU A 465 20.90 19.94 -7.80
N GLY A 466 21.13 18.64 -7.51
CA GLY A 466 22.09 17.80 -8.22
C GLY A 466 23.54 18.18 -7.96
N LEU A 467 24.46 17.26 -8.23
CA LEU A 467 25.90 17.50 -8.06
C LEU A 467 26.44 18.60 -8.97
N LEU A 468 25.84 18.77 -10.16
CA LEU A 468 26.31 19.70 -11.19
C LEU A 468 25.87 21.16 -10.94
N ARG A 469 25.07 21.44 -9.89
CA ARG A 469 24.59 22.78 -9.51
C ARG A 469 24.25 23.67 -10.71
N LEU A 470 23.33 23.22 -11.55
CA LEU A 470 22.89 24.00 -12.70
C LEU A 470 22.22 25.30 -12.23
N PRO A 471 22.44 26.45 -12.91
CA PRO A 471 21.82 27.72 -12.55
C PRO A 471 20.29 27.61 -12.67
N ARG A 472 19.59 28.18 -11.69
CA ARG A 472 18.12 28.16 -11.55
C ARG A 472 17.40 28.94 -12.63
#